data_AF-A0A0N5CKL1-F1
#
_entry.id   AF-A0A0N5CKL1-F1
#
_cell.length_a   1.000
_cell.length_b   1.000
_cell.length_c   1.000
_cell.angle_alpha   90.00
_cell.angle_beta   90.00
_cell.angle_gamma   90.00
#
_symmetry.space_group_name_H-M   'P 1'
#
loop_
_entity.id
_entity.type
_entity.pdbx_description
1 polymer ?
#
loop_
_entity_poly.entity_id
_entity_poly.type
_entity_poly.pdbx_seq_one_letter_code
_entity_poly.pdbx_strand_id
1 'polypeptide(L)'
;MRHAERADDLFPNWVQRSTLTSSYRAFDLNMPFVLPSLRRPLLHYGNDTVITEMGSFLAQMVGTGLLTNKTPPEVVYSSPALRCIQTAHSVLKATNQVNEIKIRIEPALFEFTALYPVNKPKFAELHDLLEAGYNIDLSYQPILSINELLSTDEIAETYSRRVQDVYSKICNLCESERTDGDTILAVGHASTVDLAVGAFLQPPRTNLPHEMINNNKKLPYCCTAVIDRRPDGQWWYNVDALSCVTYSNFTSKINHDFITRKRLIT
;
A
#
# COMPACT_ATOMS: atom_id res chain seq x y z
N MET A 1 -4.30 3.23 2.10
CA MET A 1 -4.59 2.91 0.69
C MET A 1 -3.97 1.57 0.31
N ARG A 2 -4.67 0.73 -0.45
CA ARG A 2 -4.10 -0.49 -1.05
C ARG A 2 -3.24 -0.12 -2.28
N HIS A 3 -2.14 -0.83 -2.52
CA HIS A 3 -1.39 -0.72 -3.77
C HIS A 3 -2.26 -0.90 -5.02
N ALA A 4 -1.75 -0.46 -6.16
CA ALA A 4 -2.41 -0.54 -7.45
C ALA A 4 -2.29 -1.92 -8.11
N GLU A 5 -2.89 -2.05 -9.31
CA GLU A 5 -2.89 -3.27 -10.13
C GLU A 5 -1.47 -3.81 -10.34
N ARG A 6 -1.26 -5.09 -10.07
CA ARG A 6 0.04 -5.74 -10.13
C ARG A 6 0.25 -6.43 -11.48
N ALA A 7 1.49 -6.41 -11.97
CA ALA A 7 1.83 -7.07 -13.22
C ALA A 7 1.70 -8.60 -13.15
N ASP A 8 1.95 -9.23 -12.00
CA ASP A 8 1.88 -10.69 -11.83
C ASP A 8 0.46 -11.23 -11.72
N ASP A 9 -0.48 -10.43 -11.21
CA ASP A 9 -1.90 -10.75 -11.20
C ASP A 9 -2.49 -10.79 -12.62
N LEU A 10 -2.07 -9.87 -13.50
CA LEU A 10 -2.60 -9.76 -14.86
C LEU A 10 -1.84 -10.64 -15.86
N PHE A 11 -0.53 -10.79 -15.68
CA PHE A 11 0.35 -11.47 -16.62
C PHE A 11 1.05 -12.67 -15.95
N PRO A 12 0.48 -13.88 -16.07
CA PRO A 12 1.13 -15.08 -15.58
C PRO A 12 2.53 -15.26 -16.17
N ASN A 13 3.49 -15.64 -15.32
CA ASN A 13 4.89 -15.84 -15.69
C ASN A 13 5.54 -14.64 -16.38
N TRP A 14 5.11 -13.40 -16.06
CA TRP A 14 5.58 -12.19 -16.75
C TRP A 14 7.10 -12.03 -16.70
N VAL A 15 7.76 -12.40 -15.60
CA VAL A 15 9.23 -12.32 -15.48
C VAL A 15 9.91 -13.19 -16.53
N GLN A 16 9.50 -14.45 -16.68
CA GLN A 16 10.07 -15.36 -17.68
C GLN A 16 9.77 -14.87 -19.11
N ARG A 17 8.51 -14.48 -19.37
CA ARG A 17 8.07 -14.03 -20.69
C ARG A 17 8.73 -12.73 -21.14
N SER A 18 9.01 -11.83 -20.20
CA SER A 18 9.65 -10.53 -20.47
C SER A 18 11.18 -10.59 -20.54
N THR A 19 11.80 -11.75 -20.29
CA THR A 19 13.28 -11.88 -20.23
C THR A 19 13.85 -12.87 -21.26
N LEU A 20 13.04 -13.28 -22.25
CA LEU A 20 13.47 -14.18 -23.33
C LEU A 20 14.67 -13.65 -24.13
N THR A 21 14.87 -12.33 -24.16
CA THR A 21 15.93 -11.66 -24.93
C THR A 21 17.13 -11.23 -24.06
N SER A 22 17.37 -11.89 -22.92
CA SER A 22 18.41 -11.56 -21.89
C SER A 22 18.20 -10.25 -21.12
N SER A 23 17.49 -9.28 -21.70
CA SER A 23 17.01 -8.06 -21.05
C SER A 23 15.50 -8.06 -20.92
N TYR A 24 14.98 -7.25 -19.99
CA TYR A 24 13.54 -6.99 -19.88
C TYR A 24 12.98 -6.40 -21.19
N ARG A 25 11.83 -6.91 -21.62
CA ARG A 25 11.02 -6.36 -22.70
C ARG A 25 9.53 -6.54 -22.37
N ALA A 26 8.81 -5.44 -22.30
CA ALA A 26 7.35 -5.46 -22.23
C ALA A 26 6.77 -6.15 -23.48
N PHE A 27 5.83 -7.08 -23.27
CA PHE A 27 5.10 -7.76 -24.35
C PHE A 27 3.63 -7.32 -24.43
N ASP A 28 3.20 -6.45 -23.51
CA ASP A 28 1.87 -5.87 -23.44
C ASP A 28 2.00 -4.40 -23.04
N LEU A 29 1.16 -3.52 -23.56
CA LEU A 29 1.22 -2.08 -23.31
C LEU A 29 0.83 -1.70 -21.87
N ASN A 30 0.15 -2.58 -21.14
CA ASN A 30 -0.15 -2.36 -19.73
C ASN A 30 1.01 -2.81 -18.81
N MET A 31 2.08 -3.41 -19.35
CA MET A 31 3.32 -3.62 -18.59
C MET A 31 4.18 -2.35 -18.56
N PRO A 32 4.96 -2.11 -17.49
CA PRO A 32 5.91 -1.01 -17.48
C PRO A 32 6.83 -1.02 -18.68
N PHE A 33 6.95 0.07 -19.43
CA PHE A 33 7.81 0.07 -20.62
C PHE A 33 9.28 -0.23 -20.26
N VAL A 34 9.71 0.26 -19.09
CA VAL A 34 11.03 0.02 -18.51
C VAL A 34 10.83 -0.35 -17.04
N LEU A 35 11.54 -1.36 -16.56
CA LEU A 35 11.56 -1.67 -15.13
C LEU A 35 12.39 -0.60 -14.38
N PRO A 36 12.06 -0.30 -13.11
CA PRO A 36 12.89 0.58 -12.30
C PRO A 36 14.33 0.08 -12.27
N SER A 37 15.29 0.98 -12.45
CA SER A 37 16.72 0.66 -12.51
C SER A 37 17.25 0.29 -11.13
N LEU A 38 16.94 -0.92 -10.68
CA LEU A 38 17.34 -1.48 -9.39
C LEU A 38 18.50 -2.44 -9.57
N ARG A 39 19.49 -2.43 -8.67
CA ARG A 39 20.61 -3.39 -8.67
C ARG A 39 20.15 -4.74 -8.13
N ARG A 40 19.16 -5.36 -8.80
CA ARG A 40 18.57 -6.64 -8.40
C ARG A 40 18.33 -7.56 -9.59
N PRO A 41 18.55 -8.89 -9.42
CA PRO A 41 18.18 -9.87 -10.42
C PRO A 41 16.70 -9.80 -10.80
N LEU A 42 16.39 -10.00 -12.10
CA LEU A 42 15.03 -10.02 -12.62
C LEU A 42 14.13 -11.05 -11.93
N LEU A 43 14.69 -12.17 -11.47
CA LEU A 43 13.93 -13.19 -10.73
C LEU A 43 13.31 -12.66 -9.43
N HIS A 44 13.92 -11.65 -8.80
CA HIS A 44 13.41 -11.08 -7.54
C HIS A 44 12.09 -10.33 -7.74
N TYR A 45 11.78 -9.90 -8.96
CA TYR A 45 10.47 -9.33 -9.31
C TYR A 45 9.32 -10.36 -9.21
N GLY A 46 9.62 -11.66 -9.13
CA GLY A 46 8.60 -12.70 -9.00
C GLY A 46 7.80 -12.62 -7.70
N ASN A 47 8.46 -12.30 -6.57
CA ASN A 47 7.80 -12.14 -5.26
C ASN A 47 7.70 -10.68 -4.81
N ASP A 48 8.34 -9.75 -5.53
CA ASP A 48 8.26 -8.31 -5.31
C ASP A 48 8.02 -7.58 -6.64
N THR A 49 6.85 -7.86 -7.22
CA THR A 49 6.40 -7.38 -8.53
C THR A 49 6.22 -5.86 -8.61
N VAL A 50 6.09 -5.37 -9.84
CA VAL A 50 5.75 -3.98 -10.17
C VAL A 50 4.24 -3.80 -10.37
N ILE A 51 3.78 -2.55 -10.31
CA ILE A 51 2.44 -2.20 -10.80
C ILE A 51 2.43 -2.12 -12.33
N THR A 52 1.24 -2.23 -12.91
CA THR A 52 0.98 -2.00 -14.34
C THR A 52 0.91 -0.51 -14.66
N GLU A 53 0.92 -0.15 -15.95
CA GLU A 53 0.70 1.23 -16.40
C GLU A 53 -0.69 1.72 -15.96
N MET A 54 -1.74 0.90 -16.15
CA MET A 54 -3.09 1.19 -15.65
C MET A 54 -3.13 1.29 -14.13
N GLY A 55 -2.34 0.50 -13.41
CA GLY A 55 -2.15 0.64 -11.96
C GLY A 55 -1.61 2.02 -11.59
N SER A 56 -0.61 2.52 -12.31
CA SER A 56 -0.08 3.88 -12.08
C SER A 56 -1.14 4.95 -12.36
N PHE A 57 -1.90 4.85 -13.46
CA PHE A 57 -2.98 5.78 -13.75
C PHE A 57 -4.08 5.75 -12.68
N LEU A 58 -4.48 4.56 -12.22
CA LEU A 58 -5.47 4.41 -11.16
C LEU A 58 -5.01 5.08 -9.85
N ALA A 59 -3.74 4.92 -9.49
CA ALA A 59 -3.16 5.59 -8.32
C ALA A 59 -3.10 7.11 -8.49
N GLN A 60 -2.78 7.59 -9.70
CA GLN A 60 -2.82 9.02 -10.03
C GLN A 60 -4.25 9.58 -9.92
N MET A 61 -5.28 8.85 -10.37
CA MET A 61 -6.69 9.27 -10.19
C MET A 61 -7.06 9.44 -8.71
N VAL A 62 -6.59 8.54 -7.85
CA VAL A 62 -6.75 8.68 -6.39
C VAL A 62 -6.06 9.94 -5.87
N GLY A 63 -4.81 10.19 -6.29
CA GLY A 63 -4.09 11.42 -5.93
C GLY A 63 -4.81 12.69 -6.39
N THR A 64 -5.35 12.71 -7.61
CA THR A 64 -6.18 13.82 -8.11
C THR A 64 -7.45 14.00 -7.26
N GLY A 65 -8.08 12.91 -6.83
CA GLY A 65 -9.23 12.95 -5.92
C GLY A 65 -8.89 13.58 -4.58
N LEU A 66 -7.78 13.18 -3.97
CA LEU A 66 -7.27 13.77 -2.72
C LEU A 66 -6.97 15.27 -2.88
N LEU A 67 -6.28 15.66 -3.96
CA LEU A 67 -6.00 17.06 -4.26
C LEU A 67 -7.29 17.88 -4.43
N THR A 68 -8.27 17.34 -5.16
CA THR A 68 -9.58 17.99 -5.39
C THR A 68 -10.34 18.18 -4.07
N ASN A 69 -10.23 17.21 -3.17
CA ASN A 69 -10.82 17.28 -1.83
C ASN A 69 -10.02 18.15 -0.85
N LYS A 70 -8.94 18.80 -1.32
CA LYS A 70 -8.04 19.64 -0.52
C LYS A 70 -7.37 18.88 0.64
N THR A 71 -7.14 17.59 0.44
CA THR A 71 -6.43 16.71 1.37
C THR A 71 -5.24 16.02 0.67
N PRO A 72 -4.33 16.77 -0.01
CA PRO A 72 -3.13 16.16 -0.54
C PRO A 72 -2.28 15.59 0.61
N PRO A 73 -1.55 14.48 0.41
CA PRO A 73 -0.67 13.94 1.44
C PRO A 73 0.42 14.94 1.85
N GLU A 74 0.62 15.08 3.16
CA GLU A 74 1.73 15.83 3.76
C GLU A 74 2.82 14.89 4.27
N VAL A 75 2.41 13.69 4.70
CA VAL A 75 3.32 12.64 5.14
C VAL A 75 2.97 11.34 4.41
N VAL A 76 3.97 10.67 3.84
CA VAL A 76 3.78 9.43 3.08
C VAL A 76 4.57 8.29 3.69
N TYR A 77 3.86 7.23 4.07
CA TYR A 77 4.42 5.94 4.45
C TYR A 77 4.08 4.90 3.39
N SER A 78 5.01 3.98 3.13
CA SER A 78 4.77 2.86 2.24
C SER A 78 5.32 1.57 2.80
N SER A 79 4.60 0.47 2.58
CA SER A 79 5.15 -0.87 2.72
C SER A 79 6.38 -1.04 1.81
N PRO A 80 7.38 -1.86 2.20
CA PRO A 80 8.60 -2.06 1.41
C PRO A 80 8.38 -2.77 0.06
N ALA A 81 7.18 -3.29 -0.20
CA ALA A 81 6.87 -3.91 -1.48
C ALA A 81 6.91 -2.88 -2.62
N LEU A 82 7.56 -3.21 -3.74
CA LEU A 82 7.76 -2.29 -4.85
C LEU A 82 6.43 -1.74 -5.40
N ARG A 83 5.40 -2.59 -5.46
CA ARG A 83 4.04 -2.19 -5.83
C ARG A 83 3.44 -1.08 -4.94
N CYS A 84 3.75 -1.09 -3.64
CA CYS A 84 3.28 -0.07 -2.70
C CYS A 84 4.05 1.25 -2.91
N ILE A 85 5.37 1.16 -3.10
CA ILE A 85 6.24 2.33 -3.35
C ILE A 85 5.85 3.02 -4.67
N GLN A 86 5.65 2.25 -5.74
CA GLN A 86 5.21 2.77 -7.04
C GLN A 86 3.82 3.41 -6.99
N THR A 87 2.93 2.83 -6.17
CA THR A 87 1.59 3.41 -5.94
C THR A 87 1.71 4.76 -5.22
N ALA A 88 2.50 4.83 -4.13
CA ALA A 88 2.74 6.07 -3.40
C ALA A 88 3.35 7.16 -4.29
N HIS A 89 4.36 6.81 -5.10
CA HIS A 89 4.96 7.71 -6.07
C HIS A 89 3.95 8.20 -7.11
N SER A 90 3.07 7.33 -7.61
CA SER A 90 2.02 7.69 -8.57
C SER A 90 1.00 8.67 -7.97
N VAL A 91 0.65 8.51 -6.68
CA VAL A 91 -0.19 9.50 -5.96
C VAL A 91 0.52 10.85 -5.89
N LEU A 92 1.80 10.87 -5.49
CA LEU A 92 2.60 12.10 -5.41
C LEU A 92 2.79 12.78 -6.78
N LYS A 93 2.82 12.00 -7.87
CA LYS A 93 2.87 12.53 -9.24
C LYS A 93 1.61 13.32 -9.56
N ALA A 94 0.43 12.82 -9.19
CA ALA A 94 -0.83 13.52 -9.42
C ALA A 94 -1.00 14.77 -8.55
N THR A 95 -0.41 14.78 -7.35
CA THR A 95 -0.42 15.96 -6.46
C THR A 95 0.74 16.92 -6.71
N ASN A 96 1.61 16.63 -7.69
CA ASN A 96 2.81 17.40 -8.02
C ASN A 96 3.83 17.53 -6.87
N GLN A 97 3.89 16.52 -5.99
CA GLN A 97 4.70 16.51 -4.76
C GLN A 97 5.89 15.53 -4.81
N VAL A 98 6.20 14.93 -5.98
CA VAL A 98 7.24 13.88 -6.10
C VAL A 98 8.61 14.27 -5.58
N ASN A 99 8.98 15.55 -5.70
CA ASN A 99 10.28 16.07 -5.24
C ASN A 99 10.20 16.72 -3.86
N GLU A 100 8.99 16.91 -3.32
CA GLU A 100 8.74 17.65 -2.08
C GLU A 100 8.56 16.70 -0.90
N ILE A 101 7.72 15.67 -1.08
CA ILE A 101 7.39 14.73 -0.03
C ILE A 101 8.20 13.44 -0.22
N LYS A 102 8.98 13.09 0.79
CA LYS A 102 9.74 11.84 0.82
C LYS A 102 8.87 10.69 1.28
N ILE A 103 9.04 9.52 0.66
CA ILE A 103 8.35 8.28 1.01
C ILE A 103 9.13 7.59 2.13
N ARG A 104 8.49 7.44 3.29
CA ARG A 104 9.01 6.69 4.45
C ARG A 104 8.71 5.20 4.26
N ILE A 105 9.73 4.37 4.12
CA ILE A 105 9.55 2.92 3.97
C ILE A 105 9.34 2.29 5.36
N GLU A 106 8.13 1.77 5.62
CA GLU A 106 7.74 1.17 6.90
C GLU A 106 7.43 -0.33 6.74
N PRO A 107 8.35 -1.23 7.13
CA PRO A 107 8.16 -2.68 7.06
C PRO A 107 6.95 -3.20 7.85
N ALA A 108 6.53 -2.55 8.95
CA ALA A 108 5.32 -2.97 9.66
C ALA A 108 4.04 -2.81 8.84
N LEU A 109 4.06 -2.08 7.71
CA LEU A 109 2.96 -2.01 6.74
C LEU A 109 2.99 -3.14 5.70
N PHE A 110 3.94 -4.09 5.78
CA PHE A 110 3.92 -5.28 4.92
C PHE A 110 2.77 -6.23 5.26
N GLU A 111 2.29 -6.98 4.26
CA GLU A 111 1.20 -7.94 4.44
C GLU A 111 1.61 -9.13 5.31
N PHE A 112 0.67 -10.06 5.46
CA PHE A 112 0.82 -11.21 6.33
C PHE A 112 1.98 -12.10 5.84
N THR A 113 3.03 -12.24 6.64
CA THR A 113 4.28 -12.88 6.17
C THR A 113 4.10 -14.38 5.89
N ALA A 114 3.12 -15.03 6.51
CA ALA A 114 2.78 -16.43 6.27
C ALA A 114 2.27 -16.70 4.84
N LEU A 115 1.95 -15.66 4.05
CA LEU A 115 1.68 -15.79 2.62
C LEU A 115 2.93 -16.17 1.80
N TYR A 116 4.12 -16.11 2.42
CA TYR A 116 5.42 -16.40 1.79
C TYR A 116 6.19 -17.50 2.55
N PRO A 117 5.69 -18.76 2.59
CA PRO A 117 6.28 -19.81 3.44
C PRO A 117 7.65 -20.32 2.96
N VAL A 118 7.95 -20.19 1.66
CA VAL A 118 9.20 -20.71 1.08
C VAL A 118 10.14 -19.58 0.65
N ASN A 119 9.64 -18.67 -0.20
CA ASN A 119 10.45 -17.63 -0.82
C ASN A 119 9.95 -16.26 -0.38
N LYS A 120 10.48 -15.77 0.75
CA LYS A 120 10.22 -14.39 1.21
C LYS A 120 10.63 -13.38 0.13
N PRO A 121 9.89 -12.26 -0.01
CA PRO A 121 10.23 -11.24 -0.99
C PRO A 121 11.60 -10.65 -0.67
N LYS A 122 12.35 -10.32 -1.73
CA LYS A 122 13.61 -9.58 -1.63
C LYS A 122 13.34 -8.16 -2.05
N PHE A 123 13.10 -7.30 -1.05
CA PHE A 123 12.83 -5.88 -1.26
C PHE A 123 14.05 -5.18 -1.86
N ALA A 124 13.81 -4.08 -2.58
CA ALA A 124 14.87 -3.24 -3.10
C ALA A 124 15.56 -2.46 -1.98
N GLU A 125 16.86 -2.24 -2.12
CA GLU A 125 17.62 -1.37 -1.23
C GLU A 125 17.14 0.08 -1.38
N LEU A 126 17.16 0.84 -0.27
CA LEU A 126 16.63 2.22 -0.26
C LEU A 126 17.40 3.14 -1.22
N HIS A 127 18.72 2.96 -1.33
CA HIS A 127 19.54 3.71 -2.27
C HIS A 127 19.23 3.38 -3.73
N ASP A 128 18.94 2.12 -4.05
CA ASP A 128 18.53 1.72 -5.40
C ASP A 128 17.19 2.34 -5.78
N LEU A 129 16.26 2.41 -4.83
CA LEU A 129 14.97 3.07 -5.05
C LEU A 129 15.15 4.57 -5.33
N LEU A 130 16.05 5.23 -4.61
CA LEU A 130 16.38 6.63 -4.83
C LEU A 130 17.01 6.86 -6.21
N GLU A 131 18.00 6.04 -6.59
CA GLU A 131 18.63 6.05 -7.91
C GLU A 131 17.62 5.76 -9.04
N ALA A 132 16.60 4.93 -8.77
CA ALA A 132 15.51 4.62 -9.69
C ALA A 132 14.43 5.73 -9.78
N GLY A 133 14.59 6.85 -9.06
CA GLY A 133 13.71 8.02 -9.16
C GLY A 133 12.56 8.08 -8.15
N TYR A 134 12.56 7.22 -7.13
CA TYR A 134 11.62 7.34 -6.01
C TYR A 134 12.22 8.22 -4.91
N ASN A 135 11.52 9.29 -4.50
CA ASN A 135 12.01 10.21 -3.47
C ASN A 135 11.91 9.56 -2.07
N ILE A 136 12.87 8.70 -1.72
CA ILE A 136 12.88 7.94 -0.45
C ILE A 136 13.45 8.76 0.70
N ASP A 137 12.83 8.67 1.88
CA ASP A 137 13.39 9.23 3.12
C ASP A 137 14.45 8.29 3.71
N LEU A 138 15.72 8.52 3.38
CA LEU A 138 16.84 7.76 3.93
C LEU A 138 17.12 8.04 5.42
N SER A 139 16.57 9.13 5.97
CA SER A 139 16.73 9.46 7.39
C SER A 139 15.66 8.83 8.29
N TYR A 140 14.56 8.37 7.69
CA TYR A 140 13.49 7.69 8.41
C TYR A 140 13.98 6.42 9.10
N GLN A 141 13.74 6.31 10.40
CA GLN A 141 13.98 5.09 11.16
C GLN A 141 12.67 4.30 11.27
N PRO A 142 12.57 3.11 10.66
CA PRO A 142 11.35 2.33 10.70
C PRO A 142 10.98 1.86 12.11
N ILE A 143 9.67 1.80 12.39
CA ILE A 143 9.12 1.29 13.65
C ILE A 143 9.42 -0.21 13.82
N LEU A 144 9.45 -0.95 12.71
CA LEU A 144 9.88 -2.34 12.63
C LEU A 144 10.89 -2.48 11.50
N SER A 145 12.03 -3.11 11.75
CA SER A 145 13.01 -3.35 10.69
C SER A 145 12.56 -4.47 9.73
N ILE A 146 13.11 -4.47 8.50
CA ILE A 146 12.88 -5.56 7.52
C ILE A 146 13.33 -6.91 8.09
N ASN A 147 14.47 -6.93 8.80
CA ASN A 147 15.01 -8.16 9.37
C ASN A 147 14.09 -8.73 10.46
N GLU A 148 13.57 -7.90 11.36
CA GLU A 148 12.63 -8.33 12.39
C GLU A 148 11.33 -8.88 11.77
N LEU A 149 10.77 -8.16 10.79
CA LEU A 149 9.58 -8.59 10.04
C LEU A 149 9.80 -9.97 9.40
N LEU A 150 10.90 -10.14 8.67
CA LEU A 150 11.18 -11.38 7.93
C LEU A 150 11.69 -12.50 8.82
N SER A 151 12.12 -12.25 10.05
CA SER A 151 12.53 -13.29 11.01
C SER A 151 11.37 -13.90 11.80
N THR A 152 10.19 -13.28 11.75
CA THR A 152 9.04 -13.68 12.56
C THR A 152 8.11 -14.62 11.77
N ASP A 153 7.82 -15.79 12.33
CA ASP A 153 6.73 -16.64 11.86
C ASP A 153 5.40 -16.11 12.42
N GLU A 154 4.71 -15.37 11.57
CA GLU A 154 3.54 -14.60 11.98
C GLU A 154 2.27 -15.46 11.93
N ILE A 155 1.40 -15.29 12.94
CA ILE A 155 0.03 -15.78 12.92
C ILE A 155 -0.94 -14.62 12.74
N ALA A 156 -2.20 -14.92 12.42
CA ALA A 156 -3.23 -13.91 12.15
C ALA A 156 -3.35 -12.83 13.25
N GLU A 157 -3.23 -13.24 14.51
CA GLU A 157 -3.31 -12.33 15.66
C GLU A 157 -2.10 -11.39 15.75
N THR A 158 -0.88 -11.91 15.63
CA THR A 158 0.33 -11.10 15.70
C THR A 158 0.45 -10.17 14.49
N TYR A 159 0.00 -10.62 13.32
CA TYR A 159 -0.18 -9.77 12.14
C TYR A 159 -1.12 -8.61 12.37
N SER A 160 -2.33 -8.91 12.87
CA SER A 160 -3.36 -7.90 13.10
C SER A 160 -2.88 -6.86 14.11
N ARG A 161 -2.18 -7.31 15.17
CA ARG A 161 -1.57 -6.43 16.17
C ARG A 161 -0.48 -5.56 15.58
N ARG A 162 0.51 -6.14 14.87
CA ARG A 162 1.61 -5.40 14.25
C ARG A 162 1.12 -4.23 13.38
N VAL A 163 0.16 -4.49 12.50
CA VAL A 163 -0.35 -3.48 11.55
C VAL A 163 -1.14 -2.38 12.28
N GLN A 164 -1.95 -2.72 13.28
CA GLN A 164 -2.71 -1.72 14.04
C GLN A 164 -1.81 -0.88 14.97
N ASP A 165 -0.78 -1.50 15.56
CA ASP A 165 0.19 -0.83 16.41
C ASP A 165 1.01 0.20 15.61
N VAL A 166 1.41 -0.12 14.37
CA VAL A 166 2.14 0.83 13.53
C VAL A 166 1.27 2.03 13.13
N TYR A 167 -0.02 1.82 12.82
CA TYR A 167 -0.93 2.95 12.55
C TYR A 167 -1.06 3.85 13.78
N SER A 168 -1.28 3.27 14.96
CA SER A 168 -1.36 4.03 16.21
C SER A 168 -0.08 4.83 16.49
N LYS A 169 1.09 4.21 16.29
CA LYS A 169 2.39 4.88 16.48
C LYS A 169 2.62 6.01 15.48
N ILE A 170 2.32 5.80 14.19
CA ILE A 170 2.44 6.84 13.15
C ILE A 170 1.55 8.03 13.50
N CYS A 171 0.28 7.79 13.86
CA CYS A 171 -0.64 8.85 14.25
C CYS A 171 -0.12 9.63 15.47
N ASN A 172 0.32 8.95 16.52
CA ASN A 172 0.86 9.60 17.71
C ASN A 172 2.13 10.42 17.43
N LEU A 173 3.01 9.93 16.55
CA LEU A 173 4.22 10.67 16.14
C LEU A 173 3.83 11.96 15.42
N CYS A 174 2.95 11.91 14.43
CA CYS A 174 2.51 13.09 13.70
C CYS A 174 1.78 14.09 14.62
N GLU A 175 0.87 13.62 15.50
CA GLU A 175 0.20 14.48 16.49
C GLU A 175 1.18 15.16 17.46
N SER A 176 2.34 14.55 17.73
CA SER A 176 3.38 15.14 18.59
C SER A 176 4.26 16.16 17.87
N GLU A 177 4.40 16.05 16.55
CA GLU A 177 5.22 16.94 15.71
C GLU A 177 4.43 18.18 15.27
N ARG A 178 3.11 18.08 15.06
CA ARG A 178 2.28 19.15 14.52
C ARG A 178 0.92 19.25 15.20
N THR A 179 0.55 20.48 15.58
CA THR A 179 -0.70 20.78 16.28
C THR A 179 -1.85 21.19 15.34
N ASP A 180 -1.55 21.54 14.10
CA ASP A 180 -2.52 21.91 13.06
C ASP A 180 -3.07 20.71 12.27
N GLY A 181 -2.53 19.51 12.53
CA GLY A 181 -2.88 18.25 11.87
C GLY A 181 -2.06 17.98 10.62
N ASP A 182 -2.01 16.71 10.21
CA ASP A 182 -1.34 16.24 8.98
C ASP A 182 -2.28 15.33 8.20
N THR A 183 -2.25 15.43 6.86
CA THR A 183 -2.78 14.36 6.00
C THR A 183 -1.75 13.26 5.79
N ILE A 184 -1.95 12.12 6.46
CA ILE A 184 -1.06 10.96 6.37
C ILE A 184 -1.57 9.97 5.31
N LEU A 185 -0.76 9.74 4.27
CA LEU A 185 -1.00 8.65 3.32
C LEU A 185 -0.13 7.44 3.68
N ALA A 186 -0.76 6.36 4.12
CA ALA A 186 -0.12 5.06 4.26
C ALA A 186 -0.53 4.12 3.11
N VAL A 187 0.45 3.68 2.32
CA VAL A 187 0.24 2.73 1.21
C VAL A 187 0.71 1.33 1.60
N GLY A 188 -0.19 0.37 1.52
CA GLY A 188 0.09 -1.03 1.86
C GLY A 188 -0.73 -1.99 1.02
N HIS A 189 -1.31 -2.97 1.68
CA HIS A 189 -1.99 -4.11 1.05
C HIS A 189 -3.48 -4.09 1.37
N ALA A 190 -4.24 -5.02 0.80
CA ALA A 190 -5.67 -5.10 1.07
C ALA A 190 -5.95 -5.24 2.58
N SER A 191 -5.33 -6.23 3.23
CA SER A 191 -5.49 -6.46 4.66
C SER A 191 -5.01 -5.30 5.54
N THR A 192 -4.04 -4.49 5.09
CA THR A 192 -3.61 -3.33 5.89
C THR A 192 -4.64 -2.21 5.86
N VAL A 193 -5.39 -2.03 4.77
CA VAL A 193 -6.55 -1.11 4.73
C VAL A 193 -7.63 -1.57 5.71
N ASP A 194 -7.89 -2.88 5.73
CA ASP A 194 -8.86 -3.48 6.65
C ASP A 194 -8.51 -3.26 8.11
N LEU A 195 -7.24 -3.51 8.45
CA LEU A 195 -6.71 -3.34 9.80
C LEU A 195 -6.56 -1.86 10.18
N ALA A 196 -6.32 -0.94 9.24
CA ALA A 196 -6.33 0.49 9.52
C ALA A 196 -7.69 0.95 10.07
N VAL A 197 -8.79 0.54 9.41
CA VAL A 197 -10.15 0.82 9.91
C VAL A 197 -10.40 0.12 11.25
N GLY A 198 -9.86 -1.09 11.41
CA GLY A 198 -9.97 -1.87 12.64
C GLY A 198 -9.19 -1.32 13.84
N ALA A 199 -8.09 -0.60 13.60
CA ALA A 199 -7.17 -0.10 14.63
C ALA A 199 -7.85 0.79 15.67
N PHE A 200 -8.91 1.47 15.25
CA PHE A 200 -9.60 2.46 16.04
C PHE A 200 -10.98 2.01 16.53
N LEU A 201 -11.26 0.71 16.43
CA LEU A 201 -12.45 0.09 17.01
C LEU A 201 -12.17 -0.41 18.43
N GLN A 202 -13.24 -0.63 19.19
CA GLN A 202 -13.17 -1.27 20.52
C GLN A 202 -14.06 -2.52 20.54
N PRO A 203 -13.46 -3.74 20.66
CA PRO A 203 -12.03 -4.01 20.66
C PRO A 203 -11.37 -3.79 19.28
N PRO A 204 -10.03 -3.63 19.21
CA PRO A 204 -9.30 -3.63 17.95
C PRO A 204 -9.56 -4.89 17.13
N ARG A 205 -9.44 -4.77 15.81
CA ARG A 205 -9.79 -5.85 14.88
C ARG A 205 -8.75 -6.97 14.91
N THR A 206 -9.22 -8.21 14.87
CA THR A 206 -8.35 -9.36 14.54
C THR A 206 -8.87 -9.99 13.26
N ASN A 207 -8.06 -9.95 12.21
CA ASN A 207 -8.41 -10.60 10.95
C ASN A 207 -8.32 -12.11 11.09
N LEU A 208 -9.25 -12.82 10.49
CA LEU A 208 -9.18 -14.28 10.36
C LEU A 208 -8.33 -14.64 9.13
N PRO A 209 -7.60 -15.77 9.12
CA PRO A 209 -6.75 -16.16 7.99
C PRO A 209 -7.47 -16.14 6.63
N HIS A 210 -8.72 -16.60 6.58
CA HIS A 210 -9.53 -16.62 5.36
C HIS A 210 -9.97 -15.22 4.89
N GLU A 211 -9.91 -14.19 5.74
CA GLU A 211 -10.21 -12.81 5.37
C GLU A 211 -9.00 -12.10 4.75
N MET A 212 -7.80 -12.64 4.95
CA MET A 212 -6.55 -12.10 4.39
C MET A 212 -6.25 -12.66 2.99
N ILE A 213 -6.84 -13.81 2.65
CA ILE A 213 -6.64 -14.47 1.35
C ILE A 213 -7.74 -14.04 0.38
N ASN A 214 -7.38 -13.76 -0.88
CA ASN A 214 -8.31 -13.47 -1.97
C ASN A 214 -9.34 -12.35 -1.70
N ASN A 215 -8.98 -11.37 -0.86
CA ASN A 215 -9.84 -10.23 -0.54
C ASN A 215 -9.87 -9.15 -1.65
N ASN A 216 -9.34 -9.45 -2.85
CA ASN A 216 -9.33 -8.56 -4.01
C ASN A 216 -10.70 -7.97 -4.36
N LYS A 217 -11.78 -8.76 -4.20
CA LYS A 217 -13.15 -8.27 -4.46
C LYS A 217 -13.71 -7.39 -3.34
N LYS A 218 -13.20 -7.55 -2.11
CA LYS A 218 -13.65 -6.83 -0.92
C LYS A 218 -12.90 -5.52 -0.74
N LEU A 219 -11.62 -5.52 -1.07
CA LEU A 219 -10.69 -4.41 -0.97
C LEU A 219 -9.92 -4.30 -2.29
N PRO A 220 -10.52 -3.72 -3.34
CA PRO A 220 -9.94 -3.69 -4.69
C PRO A 220 -8.69 -2.80 -4.80
N TYR A 221 -8.01 -2.86 -5.94
CA TYR A 221 -6.83 -2.02 -6.19
C TYR A 221 -7.11 -0.54 -5.95
N CYS A 222 -6.13 0.15 -5.35
CA CYS A 222 -6.23 1.57 -4.98
C CYS A 222 -7.42 1.92 -4.06
N CYS A 223 -8.10 0.94 -3.46
CA CYS A 223 -9.12 1.23 -2.47
C CYS A 223 -8.49 2.00 -1.30
N THR A 224 -9.16 3.06 -0.86
CA THR A 224 -8.61 4.00 0.12
C THR A 224 -9.65 4.22 1.20
N ALA A 225 -9.30 3.83 2.42
CA ALA A 225 -10.06 4.20 3.61
C ALA A 225 -9.52 5.52 4.13
N VAL A 226 -10.42 6.48 4.36
CA VAL A 226 -10.10 7.76 5.00
C VAL A 226 -10.59 7.70 6.45
N ILE A 227 -9.70 7.96 7.40
CA ILE A 227 -10.00 7.87 8.83
C ILE A 227 -9.69 9.25 9.42
N ASP A 228 -10.74 9.96 9.80
CA ASP A 228 -10.63 11.32 10.30
C ASP A 228 -10.48 11.33 11.82
N ARG A 229 -9.67 12.27 12.32
CA ARG A 229 -9.58 12.59 13.73
C ARG A 229 -10.65 13.62 14.08
N ARG A 230 -11.61 13.24 14.92
CA ARG A 230 -12.71 14.12 15.35
C ARG A 230 -12.26 15.06 16.48
N PRO A 231 -12.96 16.20 16.69
CA PRO A 231 -12.65 17.14 17.78
C PRO A 231 -12.70 16.53 19.19
N ASP A 232 -13.45 15.44 19.37
CA ASP A 232 -13.53 14.69 20.64
C ASP A 232 -12.33 13.74 20.85
N GLY A 233 -11.35 13.75 19.94
CA GLY A 233 -10.20 12.88 19.98
C GLY A 233 -10.51 11.43 19.63
N GLN A 234 -11.64 11.14 18.96
CA GLN A 234 -11.92 9.81 18.42
C GLN A 234 -11.56 9.74 16.93
N TRP A 235 -11.11 8.57 16.49
CA TRP A 235 -10.90 8.29 15.06
C TRP A 235 -12.19 7.74 14.45
N TRP A 236 -12.51 8.18 13.23
CA TRP A 236 -13.73 7.81 12.54
C TRP A 236 -13.45 7.44 11.08
N TYR A 237 -13.87 6.25 10.67
CA TYR A 237 -13.83 5.86 9.26
C TYR A 237 -14.87 6.63 8.44
N ASN A 238 -14.40 7.61 7.65
CA ASN A 238 -15.24 8.45 6.80
C ASN A 238 -15.40 7.81 5.43
N VAL A 239 -16.55 7.16 5.21
CA VAL A 239 -16.87 6.43 3.98
C VAL A 239 -17.07 7.34 2.76
N ASP A 240 -17.38 8.63 2.99
CA ASP A 240 -17.73 9.58 1.93
C ASP A 240 -16.59 10.57 1.64
N ALA A 241 -15.47 10.49 2.37
CA ALA A 241 -14.34 11.42 2.24
C ALA A 241 -13.60 11.31 0.91
N LEU A 242 -13.73 10.20 0.18
CA LEU A 242 -13.10 10.02 -1.12
C LEU A 242 -13.96 9.14 -2.03
N SER A 243 -14.27 9.64 -3.23
CA SER A 243 -15.03 8.88 -4.23
C SER A 243 -14.21 7.73 -4.79
N CYS A 244 -14.87 6.61 -5.09
CA CYS A 244 -14.23 5.48 -5.78
C CYS A 244 -14.04 5.75 -7.28
N VAL A 245 -13.06 5.09 -7.88
CA VAL A 245 -12.88 5.01 -9.33
C VAL A 245 -13.64 3.79 -9.85
N THR A 246 -14.46 3.94 -10.89
CA THR A 246 -15.21 2.83 -11.51
C THR A 246 -15.09 2.92 -13.02
N TYR A 247 -14.74 1.81 -13.67
CA TYR A 247 -14.71 1.68 -15.13
C TYR A 247 -14.93 0.23 -15.53
N SER A 248 -15.71 -0.01 -16.58
CA SER A 248 -16.05 -1.36 -17.08
C SER A 248 -16.50 -2.30 -15.94
N ASN A 249 -15.73 -3.35 -15.65
CA ASN A 249 -15.98 -4.35 -14.60
C ASN A 249 -15.16 -4.12 -13.32
N PHE A 250 -14.52 -2.96 -13.17
CA PHE A 250 -13.67 -2.61 -12.04
C PHE A 250 -14.27 -1.47 -11.21
N THR A 251 -14.12 -1.56 -9.90
CA THR A 251 -14.33 -0.44 -8.97
C THR A 251 -13.28 -0.47 -7.86
N SER A 252 -12.77 0.69 -7.44
CA SER A 252 -11.91 0.82 -6.26
C SER A 252 -12.70 0.94 -4.95
N LYS A 253 -14.03 0.81 -5.00
CA LYS A 253 -14.92 0.91 -3.84
C LYS A 253 -14.63 -0.21 -2.84
N ILE A 254 -14.44 0.18 -1.57
CA ILE A 254 -14.36 -0.77 -0.45
C ILE A 254 -15.72 -1.44 -0.26
N ASN A 255 -15.75 -2.76 -0.13
CA ASN A 255 -16.96 -3.48 0.22
C ASN A 255 -17.38 -3.13 1.66
N HIS A 256 -18.53 -2.45 1.78
CA HIS A 256 -19.01 -1.90 3.05
C HIS A 256 -19.31 -3.00 4.08
N ASP A 257 -19.97 -4.08 3.69
CA ASP A 257 -20.36 -5.17 4.60
C ASP A 257 -19.14 -5.88 5.16
N PHE A 258 -18.13 -6.09 4.31
CA PHE A 258 -16.85 -6.61 4.74
C PHE A 258 -16.18 -5.65 5.72
N ILE A 259 -15.92 -4.39 5.33
CA ILE A 259 -15.12 -3.46 6.16
C ILE A 259 -15.79 -3.14 7.51
N THR A 260 -17.12 -3.16 7.58
CA THR A 260 -17.87 -2.87 8.82
C THR A 260 -18.25 -4.10 9.63
N ARG A 261 -18.09 -5.31 9.07
CA ARG A 261 -18.59 -6.58 9.65
C ARG A 261 -20.10 -6.57 9.91
N LYS A 262 -20.85 -5.64 9.33
CA LYS A 262 -22.30 -5.63 9.36
C LYS A 262 -22.79 -6.48 8.19
N ARG A 263 -23.46 -7.61 8.48
CA ARG A 263 -24.34 -8.21 7.48
C ARG A 263 -25.55 -7.30 7.36
N LEU A 264 -25.91 -6.89 6.14
CA LEU A 264 -27.28 -6.44 5.90
C LEU A 264 -28.17 -7.60 6.34
N ILE A 265 -29.00 -7.35 7.35
CA ILE A 265 -30.09 -8.26 7.69
C ILE A 265 -31.08 -8.11 6.53
N THR A 266 -30.94 -8.95 5.51
CA THR A 266 -31.92 -9.13 4.43
C THR A 266 -32.77 -10.33 4.73
#